data_AF-A0A813KCJ3-F1
#
_entry.id   AF-A0A813KCJ3-F1
#
_cell.length_a   1.000
_cell.length_b   1.000
_cell.length_c   1.000
_cell.angle_alpha   90.00
_cell.angle_beta   90.00
_cell.angle_gamma   90.00
#
_symmetry.space_group_name_H-M   'P 1'
#
loop_
_entity.id
_entity.type
_entity.pdbx_description
1 polymer ?
#
loop_
_entity_poly.entity_id
_entity_poly.type
_entity_poly.pdbx_seq_one_letter_code
_entity_poly.pdbx_strand_id
1 'polypeptide(L)'
;MAFARTSSDMSLHDRTSTALHSLQHPGSRMHQRGVSLRTVMEFGGRRFGPNAGEIDHDALSFPIGKYDIFMSHTWRTGRIAKYAALLYYTSLFPALLFGLVAGILAFALQLNGILPTYPEPLHGSLWCTGMGGCTCFATLALWARLVDLAESIRGTKVSYFFDRRCINQSDAVLKQAGIDSIGACLRNSDSMLVLWAPEYFTRLWCVFELAVFLEKSTNSKFKSLLKNSHAKMRQASVGAMLDLRRNASATEINDEETMPARTVVETSAQRTRNEIHDMNLMIIPVQMGVFSMAALVVGYFAAVCDGVVHLLADQLVEPLSALAVFLIMMPLSRLVRRYCQLRLELNTQIAQFTVSQADCNFPQDCEFIKAVITYLLYRNPQ
;
A
#
# COMPACT_ATOMS: atom_id res chain seq x y z
N MET A 1 -24.54 3.54 17.81
CA MET A 1 -24.51 3.36 16.34
C MET A 1 -25.25 4.50 15.66
N ALA A 2 -24.64 5.69 15.58
CA ALA A 2 -25.20 6.83 14.87
C ALA A 2 -24.04 7.67 14.32
N PHE A 3 -23.52 7.30 13.15
CA PHE A 3 -22.60 8.14 12.37
C PHE A 3 -22.65 7.70 10.91
N ALA A 4 -23.62 8.26 10.19
CA ALA A 4 -23.70 8.26 8.74
C ALA A 4 -24.68 9.37 8.29
N ARG A 5 -24.38 10.63 8.62
CA ARG A 5 -24.65 11.70 7.65
C ARG A 5 -23.39 11.79 6.83
N THR A 6 -23.52 11.30 5.63
CA THR A 6 -22.48 10.84 4.75
C THR A 6 -21.78 12.02 4.10
N SER A 7 -20.45 11.97 4.01
CA SER A 7 -19.70 12.81 3.07
C SER A 7 -20.11 12.59 1.60
N SER A 8 -21.10 11.72 1.31
CA SER A 8 -21.56 11.33 -0.02
C SER A 8 -22.14 12.45 -0.85
N ASP A 9 -22.54 13.57 -0.24
CA ASP A 9 -23.32 14.60 -0.92
C ASP A 9 -22.44 15.73 -1.48
N MET A 10 -21.14 15.71 -1.17
CA MET A 10 -20.17 16.67 -1.71
C MET A 10 -19.53 16.08 -2.97
N SER A 11 -19.73 16.76 -4.10
CA SER A 11 -19.17 16.34 -5.39
C SER A 11 -17.63 16.27 -5.33
N LEU A 12 -17.00 15.40 -6.12
CA LEU A 12 -15.54 15.34 -6.25
C LEU A 12 -14.93 16.71 -6.61
N HIS A 13 -15.71 17.55 -7.30
CA HIS A 13 -15.30 18.90 -7.67
C HIS A 13 -15.17 19.83 -6.45
N ASP A 14 -16.12 19.79 -5.52
CA ASP A 14 -16.06 20.61 -4.29
C ASP A 14 -14.87 20.18 -3.42
N ARG A 15 -14.63 18.86 -3.32
CA ARG A 15 -13.48 18.32 -2.59
C ARG A 15 -12.15 18.76 -3.18
N THR A 16 -12.01 18.71 -4.50
CA THR A 16 -10.76 19.09 -5.18
C THR A 16 -10.52 20.59 -5.12
N SER A 17 -11.56 21.42 -5.25
CA SER A 17 -11.43 22.88 -5.15
C SER A 17 -11.10 23.33 -3.72
N THR A 18 -11.76 22.78 -2.70
CA THR A 18 -11.44 23.08 -1.29
C THR A 18 -10.02 22.63 -0.92
N ALA A 19 -9.61 21.44 -1.35
CA ALA A 19 -8.26 20.93 -1.16
C ALA A 19 -7.18 21.78 -1.87
N LEU A 20 -7.52 22.42 -2.99
CA LEU A 20 -6.62 23.33 -3.70
C LEU A 20 -6.56 24.71 -3.03
N HIS A 21 -7.68 25.20 -2.49
CA HIS A 21 -7.74 26.51 -1.82
C HIS A 21 -7.08 26.50 -0.44
N SER A 22 -7.18 25.40 0.31
CA SER A 22 -6.54 25.24 1.63
C SER A 22 -5.00 25.24 1.57
N LEU A 23 -4.41 25.03 0.39
CA LEU A 23 -2.97 25.08 0.15
C LEU A 23 -2.41 26.51 0.04
N GLN A 24 -3.26 27.52 -0.18
CA GLN A 24 -2.81 28.89 -0.44
C GLN A 24 -2.67 29.75 0.83
N HIS A 25 -3.03 29.25 2.01
CA HIS A 25 -2.84 29.97 3.26
C HIS A 25 -1.53 29.56 3.96
N PRO A 26 -0.46 30.38 3.89
CA PRO A 26 0.85 30.06 4.50
C PRO A 26 0.83 30.00 6.04
N GLY A 27 -0.24 30.48 6.69
CA GLY A 27 -0.44 30.40 8.14
C GLY A 27 -1.10 29.10 8.63
N SER A 28 -1.74 28.33 7.76
CA SER A 28 -2.36 27.04 8.11
C SER A 28 -1.45 25.91 7.67
N ARG A 29 -0.22 25.84 8.22
CA ARG A 29 0.55 24.58 8.20
C ARG A 29 -0.18 23.59 9.09
N MET A 30 -1.24 23.02 8.53
CA MET A 30 -1.94 21.89 9.08
C MET A 30 -0.85 20.89 9.47
N HIS A 31 -0.83 20.53 10.74
CA HIS A 31 0.23 19.71 11.30
C HIS A 31 0.14 18.34 10.64
N GLN A 32 0.87 18.14 9.54
CA GLN A 32 1.00 16.84 8.91
C GLN A 32 1.64 15.93 9.95
N ARG A 33 1.00 14.79 10.22
CA ARG A 33 1.49 13.83 11.20
C ARG A 33 1.75 12.52 10.50
N GLY A 34 2.87 11.88 10.82
CA GLY A 34 3.20 10.54 10.38
C GLY A 34 3.06 9.53 11.52
N VAL A 35 3.06 8.25 11.16
CA VAL A 35 3.20 7.14 12.10
C VAL A 35 4.37 6.26 11.71
N SER A 36 4.94 5.52 12.66
CA SER A 36 5.97 4.52 12.36
C SER A 36 5.34 3.20 11.91
N LEU A 37 6.15 2.34 11.29
CA LEU A 37 5.71 1.00 10.88
C LEU A 37 5.18 0.19 12.08
N ARG A 38 5.84 0.32 13.23
CA ARG A 38 5.43 -0.32 14.49
C ARG A 38 4.00 0.07 14.87
N THR A 39 3.66 1.35 14.79
CA THR A 39 2.31 1.82 15.11
C THR A 39 1.26 1.22 14.17
N VAL A 40 1.56 1.12 12.87
CA VAL A 40 0.64 0.52 11.88
C VAL A 40 0.44 -0.98 12.15
N MET A 41 1.53 -1.69 12.47
CA MET A 41 1.54 -3.15 12.65
C MET A 41 1.13 -3.62 14.05
N GLU A 42 0.95 -2.70 15.00
CA GLU A 42 0.73 -3.02 16.40
C GLU A 42 -0.47 -3.96 16.64
N PHE A 43 -0.29 -4.91 17.56
CA PHE A 43 -1.31 -5.89 17.96
C PHE A 43 -1.96 -6.64 16.79
N GLY A 44 -1.15 -7.07 15.81
CA GLY A 44 -1.65 -7.83 14.66
C GLY A 44 -2.48 -6.98 13.71
N GLY A 45 -2.12 -5.70 13.55
CA GLY A 45 -2.89 -4.76 12.75
C GLY A 45 -4.23 -4.40 13.39
N ARG A 46 -4.33 -4.38 14.72
CA ARG A 46 -5.54 -3.92 15.43
C ARG A 46 -6.00 -2.54 14.96
N ARG A 47 -5.06 -1.72 14.48
CA ARG A 47 -5.30 -0.38 13.92
C ARG A 47 -6.09 -0.36 12.61
N PHE A 48 -6.20 -1.49 11.91
CA PHE A 48 -7.12 -1.66 10.77
C PHE A 48 -8.55 -2.06 11.19
N GLY A 49 -8.79 -2.27 12.49
CA GLY A 49 -10.11 -2.67 13.01
C GLY A 49 -11.08 -1.50 13.18
N PRO A 50 -12.39 -1.76 13.34
CA PRO A 50 -13.43 -0.74 13.45
C PRO A 50 -13.26 0.18 14.67
N ASN A 51 -12.61 -0.28 15.74
CA ASN A 51 -12.43 0.49 16.99
C ASN A 51 -11.07 1.23 17.05
N ALA A 52 -10.35 1.30 15.94
CA ALA A 52 -9.00 1.88 15.92
C ALA A 52 -8.97 3.41 16.08
N GLY A 53 -10.09 4.11 16.23
CA GLY A 53 -10.17 5.58 16.28
C GLY A 53 -10.26 6.17 17.68
N GLU A 54 -10.44 5.34 18.72
CA GLU A 54 -10.81 5.81 20.06
C GLU A 54 -9.59 6.14 20.95
N ILE A 55 -8.37 5.88 20.46
CA ILE A 55 -7.13 6.06 21.22
C ILE A 55 -6.49 7.39 20.83
N ASP A 56 -6.00 8.10 21.84
CA ASP A 56 -5.23 9.35 21.76
C ASP A 56 -4.42 9.46 20.45
N HIS A 57 -4.87 10.40 19.61
CA HIS A 57 -4.32 10.65 18.29
C HIS A 57 -2.89 11.16 18.37
N ASP A 58 -2.58 11.98 19.38
CA ASP A 58 -1.32 12.71 19.46
C ASP A 58 -0.20 11.87 20.08
N ALA A 59 -0.55 10.87 20.88
CA ALA A 59 0.41 9.96 21.51
C ALA A 59 1.12 9.02 20.52
N LEU A 60 0.50 8.66 19.39
CA LEU A 60 0.99 7.61 18.48
C LEU A 60 1.44 8.11 17.11
N SER A 61 1.27 9.40 16.84
CA SER A 61 1.67 10.06 15.62
C SER A 61 2.64 11.19 15.94
N PHE A 62 3.48 11.60 15.00
CA PHE A 62 4.47 12.66 15.20
C PHE A 62 4.41 13.68 14.06
N PRO A 63 4.70 14.97 14.31
CA PRO A 63 4.70 15.97 13.27
C PRO A 63 5.78 15.66 12.23
N ILE A 64 5.46 15.83 10.96
CA ILE A 64 6.37 15.59 9.84
C ILE A 64 6.24 16.70 8.81
N GLY A 65 7.34 16.95 8.08
CA GLY A 65 7.34 17.84 6.93
C GLY A 65 7.07 17.15 5.60
N LYS A 66 7.15 15.81 5.56
CA LYS A 66 7.07 14.97 4.36
C LYS A 66 6.82 13.51 4.76
N TYR A 67 6.12 12.74 3.94
CA TYR A 67 5.92 11.31 4.14
C TYR A 67 6.90 10.50 3.31
N ASP A 68 7.47 9.44 3.89
CA ASP A 68 8.25 8.47 3.12
C ASP A 68 7.31 7.55 2.33
N ILE A 69 6.22 7.11 2.97
CA ILE A 69 5.29 6.13 2.40
C ILE A 69 3.84 6.55 2.64
N PHE A 70 3.07 6.73 1.57
CA PHE A 70 1.61 6.86 1.64
C PHE A 70 0.95 5.49 1.58
N MET A 71 0.24 5.07 2.64
CA MET A 71 -0.44 3.77 2.65
C MET A 71 -1.89 3.90 2.20
N SER A 72 -2.21 3.40 1.00
CA SER A 72 -3.59 3.31 0.52
C SER A 72 -4.12 1.89 0.66
N HIS A 73 -5.38 1.78 1.09
CA HIS A 73 -6.02 0.51 1.33
C HIS A 73 -7.55 0.66 1.37
N THR A 74 -8.29 -0.44 1.15
CA THR A 74 -9.74 -0.46 1.34
C THR A 74 -10.09 -0.89 2.76
N TRP A 75 -11.02 -0.19 3.41
CA TRP A 75 -11.53 -0.55 4.73
C TRP A 75 -12.40 -1.83 4.74
N ARG A 76 -12.86 -2.30 3.57
CA ARG A 76 -13.68 -3.52 3.45
C ARG A 76 -12.90 -4.81 3.73
N THR A 77 -11.60 -4.82 3.45
CA THR A 77 -10.75 -5.99 3.69
C THR A 77 -10.44 -6.18 5.18
N GLY A 78 -10.52 -7.42 5.64
CA GLY A 78 -10.20 -7.79 7.02
C GLY A 78 -8.79 -7.38 7.46
N ARG A 79 -8.67 -6.97 8.73
CA ARG A 79 -7.40 -6.47 9.31
C ARG A 79 -6.23 -7.46 9.22
N ILE A 80 -6.51 -8.75 9.38
CA ILE A 80 -5.46 -9.79 9.40
C ILE A 80 -4.83 -9.94 8.02
N ALA A 81 -5.61 -9.84 6.95
CA ALA A 81 -5.11 -9.88 5.58
C ALA A 81 -4.15 -8.71 5.30
N LYS A 82 -4.51 -7.50 5.71
CA LYS A 82 -3.64 -6.31 5.60
C LYS A 82 -2.37 -6.46 6.42
N TYR A 83 -2.50 -6.92 7.67
CA TYR A 83 -1.36 -7.16 8.54
C TYR A 83 -0.41 -8.23 7.97
N ALA A 84 -0.95 -9.34 7.46
CA ALA A 84 -0.16 -10.38 6.82
C ALA A 84 0.56 -9.87 5.57
N ALA A 85 -0.11 -9.06 4.75
CA ALA A 85 0.50 -8.44 3.58
C ALA A 85 1.65 -7.50 3.96
N LEU A 86 1.49 -6.70 5.02
CA LEU A 86 2.56 -5.85 5.54
C LEU A 86 3.71 -6.67 6.12
N LEU A 87 3.44 -7.69 6.93
CA LEU A 87 4.46 -8.61 7.45
C LEU A 87 5.28 -9.25 6.32
N TYR A 88 4.58 -9.76 5.30
CA TYR A 88 5.19 -10.36 4.13
C TYR A 88 6.12 -9.36 3.44
N TYR A 89 5.63 -8.14 3.23
CA TYR A 89 6.37 -7.10 2.54
C TYR A 89 7.61 -6.65 3.30
N THR A 90 7.46 -6.31 4.58
CA THR A 90 8.52 -5.65 5.34
C THR A 90 9.49 -6.64 5.99
N SER A 91 9.01 -7.84 6.33
CA SER A 91 9.69 -8.71 7.29
C SER A 91 10.10 -10.07 6.73
N LEU A 92 9.54 -10.52 5.60
CA LEU A 92 9.78 -11.89 5.12
C LEU A 92 11.25 -12.15 4.80
N PHE A 93 11.89 -11.28 4.02
CA PHE A 93 13.28 -11.49 3.63
C PHE A 93 14.23 -11.49 4.83
N PRO A 94 14.20 -10.49 5.75
CA PRO A 94 14.98 -10.55 6.97
C PRO A 94 14.71 -11.81 7.80
N ALA A 95 13.45 -12.23 7.92
CA ALA A 95 13.09 -13.42 8.68
C ALA A 95 13.64 -14.71 8.10
N LEU A 96 13.60 -14.87 6.78
CA LEU A 96 14.22 -16.00 6.10
C LEU A 96 15.74 -16.00 6.29
N LEU A 97 16.37 -14.83 6.17
CA LEU A 97 17.81 -14.67 6.36
C LEU A 97 18.25 -15.01 7.79
N PHE A 98 17.63 -14.43 8.82
CA PHE A 98 17.99 -14.72 10.21
C PHE A 98 17.67 -16.16 10.60
N GLY A 99 16.56 -16.71 10.12
CA GLY A 99 16.25 -18.12 10.33
C GLY A 99 17.28 -19.03 9.64
N LEU A 100 17.72 -18.71 8.42
CA LEU A 100 18.78 -19.47 7.73
C LEU A 100 20.08 -19.45 8.54
N VAL A 101 20.52 -18.27 8.99
CA VAL A 101 21.73 -18.11 9.82
C VAL A 101 21.61 -18.92 11.12
N ALA A 102 20.46 -18.87 11.80
CA ALA A 102 20.22 -19.65 13.00
C ALA A 102 20.23 -21.16 12.74
N GLY A 103 19.66 -21.61 11.61
CA GLY A 103 19.69 -23.01 11.19
C GLY A 103 21.12 -23.50 10.92
N ILE A 104 21.93 -22.72 10.19
CA ILE A 104 23.34 -23.03 9.93
C ILE A 104 24.15 -23.07 11.24
N LEU A 105 23.90 -22.15 12.15
CA LEU A 105 24.58 -22.13 13.46
C LEU A 105 24.21 -23.35 14.30
N ALA A 106 22.91 -23.71 14.37
CA ALA A 106 22.45 -24.91 15.06
C ALA A 106 23.11 -26.16 14.48
N PHE A 107 23.20 -26.24 13.16
CA PHE A 107 23.89 -27.32 12.46
C PHE A 107 25.37 -27.41 12.85
N ALA A 108 26.10 -26.29 12.82
CA ALA A 108 27.50 -26.25 13.21
C ALA A 108 27.71 -26.67 14.67
N LEU A 109 26.85 -26.22 15.59
CA LEU A 109 26.91 -26.63 17.01
C LEU A 109 26.68 -28.14 17.18
N GLN A 110 25.81 -28.74 16.37
CA GLN A 110 25.59 -30.17 16.37
C GLN A 110 26.81 -30.95 15.85
N LEU A 111 27.45 -30.48 14.77
CA LEU A 111 28.68 -31.11 14.27
C LEU A 111 29.83 -31.08 15.28
N ASN A 112 29.88 -30.05 16.13
CA ASN A 112 30.87 -29.92 17.19
C ASN A 112 30.49 -30.67 18.48
N GLY A 113 29.41 -31.46 18.47
CA GLY A 113 28.95 -32.23 19.63
C GLY A 113 28.40 -31.38 20.78
N ILE A 114 28.15 -30.08 20.55
CA ILE A 114 27.57 -29.18 21.55
C ILE A 114 26.06 -29.41 21.64
N LEU A 115 25.40 -29.59 20.50
CA LEU A 115 23.99 -30.01 20.46
C LEU A 115 23.89 -31.52 20.27
N PRO A 116 22.93 -32.19 20.94
CA PRO A 116 22.78 -33.63 20.87
C PRO A 116 22.36 -34.09 19.47
N THR A 117 22.95 -35.19 19.02
CA THR A 117 22.53 -35.93 17.83
C THR A 117 21.43 -36.93 18.20
N TYR A 118 20.32 -36.92 17.48
CA TYR A 118 19.24 -37.90 17.66
C TYR A 118 19.46 -39.09 16.73
N PRO A 119 19.26 -40.34 17.19
CA PRO A 119 19.42 -41.53 16.35
C PRO A 119 18.46 -41.56 15.15
N GLU A 120 18.80 -42.37 14.14
CA GLU A 120 18.04 -42.56 12.89
C GLU A 120 16.54 -42.79 13.16
N PRO A 121 15.62 -42.23 12.35
CA PRO A 121 15.83 -41.48 11.10
C PRO A 121 15.81 -39.95 11.26
N LEU A 122 15.89 -39.41 12.48
CA LEU A 122 15.72 -37.97 12.77
C LEU A 122 17.05 -37.19 12.84
N HIS A 123 18.14 -37.71 12.27
CA HIS A 123 19.46 -37.09 12.34
C HIS A 123 19.48 -35.68 11.74
N GLY A 124 20.00 -34.70 12.49
CA GLY A 124 20.38 -33.37 12.00
C GLY A 124 19.26 -32.35 11.81
N SER A 125 18.04 -32.79 11.45
CA SER A 125 17.01 -31.87 10.97
C SER A 125 16.29 -31.09 12.08
N LEU A 126 16.11 -31.66 13.28
CA LEU A 126 15.24 -31.05 14.30
C LEU A 126 15.78 -29.72 14.85
N TRP A 127 17.07 -29.64 15.20
CA TRP A 127 17.65 -28.40 15.74
C TRP A 127 17.72 -27.31 14.67
N CYS A 128 18.12 -27.67 13.45
CA CYS A 128 18.23 -26.73 12.35
C CYS A 128 16.85 -26.19 11.93
N THR A 129 15.86 -27.09 11.75
CA THR A 129 14.48 -26.72 11.40
C THR A 129 13.82 -25.96 12.54
N GLY A 130 14.00 -26.44 13.77
CA GLY A 130 13.43 -25.83 14.97
C GLY A 130 13.98 -24.44 15.23
N MET A 131 15.30 -24.30 15.35
CA MET A 131 15.93 -22.99 15.61
C MET A 131 15.76 -22.03 14.44
N GLY A 132 15.92 -22.50 13.19
CA GLY A 132 15.72 -21.68 12.00
C GLY A 132 14.27 -21.20 11.86
N GLY A 133 13.31 -22.12 12.00
CA GLY A 133 11.88 -21.82 11.99
C GLY A 133 11.47 -20.88 13.12
N CYS A 134 11.84 -21.18 14.37
CA CYS A 134 11.56 -20.32 15.53
C CYS A 134 12.16 -18.92 15.36
N THR A 135 13.41 -18.81 14.90
CA THR A 135 14.06 -17.52 14.65
C THR A 135 13.36 -16.75 13.53
N CYS A 136 12.93 -17.45 12.47
CA CYS A 136 12.16 -16.85 11.39
C CYS A 136 10.83 -16.28 11.91
N PHE A 137 10.03 -17.07 12.64
CA PHE A 137 8.76 -16.60 13.21
C PHE A 137 8.94 -15.49 14.25
N ALA A 138 9.97 -15.59 15.10
CA ALA A 138 10.30 -14.54 16.05
C ALA A 138 10.69 -13.24 15.32
N THR A 139 11.49 -13.35 14.25
CA THR A 139 11.84 -12.19 13.41
C THR A 139 10.59 -11.59 12.79
N LEU A 140 9.71 -12.39 12.17
CA LEU A 140 8.45 -11.90 11.60
C LEU A 140 7.63 -11.13 12.65
N ALA A 141 7.47 -11.68 13.84
CA ALA A 141 6.66 -11.08 14.90
C ALA A 141 7.28 -9.82 15.51
N LEU A 142 8.61 -9.75 15.58
CA LEU A 142 9.34 -8.66 16.25
C LEU A 142 9.94 -7.64 15.29
N TRP A 143 9.91 -7.87 13.97
CA TRP A 143 10.59 -7.03 12.98
C TRP A 143 10.20 -5.57 13.07
N ALA A 144 8.91 -5.26 13.19
CA ALA A 144 8.45 -3.87 13.30
C ALA A 144 9.02 -3.16 14.54
N ARG A 145 9.28 -3.89 15.64
CA ARG A 145 9.94 -3.35 16.84
C ARG A 145 11.44 -3.19 16.64
N LEU A 146 12.08 -4.12 15.94
CA LEU A 146 13.51 -4.04 15.61
C LEU A 146 13.80 -2.86 14.66
N VAL A 147 12.92 -2.64 13.67
CA VAL A 147 13.00 -1.48 12.76
C VAL A 147 12.82 -0.18 13.55
N ASP A 148 11.81 -0.08 14.40
CA ASP A 148 11.57 1.10 15.25
C ASP A 148 12.76 1.39 16.18
N LEU A 149 13.38 0.35 16.74
CA LEU A 149 14.61 0.48 17.54
C LEU A 149 15.79 0.95 16.68
N ALA A 150 16.00 0.35 15.50
CA ALA A 150 17.07 0.72 14.59
C ALA A 150 16.93 2.17 14.10
N GLU A 151 15.71 2.60 13.80
CA GLU A 151 15.35 3.99 13.46
C GLU A 151 15.63 4.94 14.63
N SER A 152 15.26 4.54 15.86
CA SER A 152 15.56 5.30 17.06
C SER A 152 17.06 5.46 17.31
N ILE A 153 17.87 4.44 17.01
CA ILE A 153 19.33 4.50 17.14
C ILE A 153 19.94 5.39 16.06
N ARG A 154 19.43 5.33 14.82
CA ARG A 154 19.91 6.14 13.69
C ARG A 154 19.45 7.60 13.76
N GLY A 155 18.44 7.91 14.58
CA GLY A 155 17.81 9.22 14.62
C GLY A 155 16.97 9.54 13.37
N THR A 156 16.68 8.54 12.54
CA THR A 156 15.88 8.68 11.31
C THR A 156 14.65 7.79 11.43
N LYS A 157 13.45 8.39 11.42
CA LYS A 157 12.19 7.64 11.47
C LYS A 157 11.57 7.58 10.08
N VAL A 158 11.16 6.39 9.65
CA VAL A 158 10.36 6.24 8.43
C VAL A 158 8.92 6.60 8.77
N SER A 159 8.40 7.58 8.05
CA SER A 159 7.09 8.17 8.24
C SER A 159 6.08 7.59 7.25
N TYR A 160 5.02 7.02 7.81
CA TYR A 160 3.89 6.50 7.05
C TYR A 160 2.70 7.45 7.19
N PHE A 161 2.03 7.74 6.07
CA PHE A 161 0.66 8.26 6.12
C PHE A 161 -0.30 7.09 6.32
N PHE A 162 -1.03 7.13 7.43
CA PHE A 162 -2.11 6.20 7.74
C PHE A 162 -3.33 7.03 8.17
N ASP A 163 -4.29 7.17 7.26
CA ASP A 163 -5.48 8.03 7.36
C ASP A 163 -6.06 8.15 8.79
N ARG A 164 -6.32 7.03 9.45
CA ARG A 164 -6.96 7.00 10.77
C ARG A 164 -6.12 7.56 11.91
N ARG A 165 -4.81 7.68 11.72
CA ARG A 165 -3.85 8.18 12.73
C ARG A 165 -3.22 9.51 12.36
N CYS A 166 -3.19 9.82 11.08
CA CYS A 166 -2.67 11.08 10.58
C CYS A 166 -3.76 12.17 10.55
N ILE A 167 -5.04 11.77 10.60
CA ILE A 167 -6.21 12.67 10.63
C ILE A 167 -6.89 12.55 12.00
N ASN A 168 -7.13 13.69 12.63
CA ASN A 168 -7.85 13.75 13.91
C ASN A 168 -9.24 13.14 13.73
N GLN A 169 -9.56 12.08 14.47
CA GLN A 169 -10.84 11.38 14.35
C GLN A 169 -11.92 11.93 15.29
N SER A 170 -11.52 12.68 16.32
CA SER A 170 -12.39 13.13 17.41
C SER A 170 -12.95 14.53 17.18
N ASP A 171 -12.12 15.46 16.69
CA ASP A 171 -12.53 16.82 16.37
C ASP A 171 -13.00 16.89 14.91
N ALA A 172 -14.27 17.23 14.70
CA ALA A 172 -14.89 17.26 13.36
C ALA A 172 -14.25 18.31 12.43
N VAL A 173 -13.80 19.45 12.95
CA VAL A 173 -13.18 20.53 12.17
C VAL A 173 -11.78 20.08 11.73
N LEU A 174 -10.99 19.56 12.66
CA LEU A 174 -9.65 19.04 12.34
C LEU A 174 -9.71 17.79 11.46
N LYS A 175 -10.75 16.96 11.61
CA LYS A 175 -11.01 15.82 10.74
C LYS A 175 -11.25 16.26 9.30
N GLN A 176 -12.14 17.24 9.10
CA GLN A 176 -12.45 17.76 7.79
C GLN A 176 -11.22 18.40 7.15
N ALA A 177 -10.50 19.25 7.91
CA ALA A 177 -9.24 19.83 7.46
C ALA A 177 -8.24 18.73 7.05
N GLY A 178 -8.09 17.68 7.86
CA GLY A 178 -7.23 16.54 7.54
C GLY A 178 -7.63 15.84 6.25
N ILE A 179 -8.93 15.61 6.02
CA ILE A 179 -9.48 15.04 4.78
C ILE A 179 -9.16 15.95 3.58
N ASP A 180 -9.38 17.25 3.71
CA ASP A 180 -9.10 18.24 2.66
C ASP A 180 -7.59 18.30 2.33
N SER A 181 -6.73 17.92 3.29
CA SER A 181 -5.28 17.88 3.12
C SER A 181 -4.73 16.58 2.51
N ILE A 182 -5.54 15.55 2.27
CA ILE A 182 -5.03 14.24 1.80
C ILE A 182 -4.32 14.39 0.44
N GLY A 183 -4.85 15.21 -0.46
CA GLY A 183 -4.18 15.52 -1.73
C GLY A 183 -2.79 16.15 -1.55
N ALA A 184 -2.62 16.98 -0.52
CA ALA A 184 -1.32 17.54 -0.14
C ALA A 184 -0.39 16.45 0.41
N CYS A 185 -0.90 15.57 1.27
CA CYS A 185 -0.14 14.45 1.83
C CYS A 185 0.38 13.53 0.74
N LEU A 186 -0.46 13.15 -0.23
CA LEU A 186 -0.07 12.34 -1.40
C LEU A 186 1.05 13.00 -2.22
N ARG A 187 0.90 14.29 -2.55
CA ARG A 187 1.94 15.02 -3.28
C ARG A 187 3.24 15.11 -2.49
N ASN A 188 3.15 15.18 -1.17
CA ASN A 188 4.27 15.23 -0.25
C ASN A 188 4.76 13.85 0.21
N SER A 189 4.38 12.77 -0.48
CA SER A 189 4.84 11.41 -0.20
C SER A 189 5.86 10.93 -1.23
N ASP A 190 6.94 10.28 -0.80
CA ASP A 190 7.98 9.75 -1.69
C ASP A 190 7.57 8.48 -2.42
N SER A 191 6.76 7.66 -1.77
CA SER A 191 6.26 6.40 -2.31
C SER A 191 4.80 6.19 -1.94
N MET A 192 4.13 5.29 -2.65
CA MET A 192 2.77 4.87 -2.35
C MET A 192 2.72 3.36 -2.22
N LEU A 193 2.27 2.88 -1.07
CA LEU A 193 2.05 1.48 -0.77
C LEU A 193 0.54 1.18 -0.83
N VAL A 194 0.14 0.45 -1.86
CA VAL A 194 -1.24 0.01 -2.10
C VAL A 194 -1.42 -1.41 -1.55
N LEU A 195 -2.19 -1.56 -0.48
CA LEU A 195 -2.66 -2.86 0.00
C LEU A 195 -3.89 -3.27 -0.84
N TRP A 196 -3.63 -3.92 -1.96
CA TRP A 196 -4.63 -4.24 -2.96
C TRP A 196 -5.51 -5.42 -2.53
N ALA A 197 -6.81 -5.21 -2.71
CA ALA A 197 -7.87 -6.20 -2.57
C ALA A 197 -8.79 -6.11 -3.78
N PRO A 198 -9.62 -7.13 -4.07
CA PRO A 198 -10.58 -7.08 -5.18
C PRO A 198 -11.50 -5.85 -5.14
N GLU A 199 -11.86 -5.38 -3.95
CA GLU A 199 -12.74 -4.23 -3.75
C GLU A 199 -11.97 -2.89 -3.72
N TYR A 200 -10.68 -2.87 -4.05
CA TYR A 200 -9.88 -1.65 -4.01
C TYR A 200 -10.34 -0.63 -5.06
N PHE A 201 -10.48 -1.07 -6.32
CA PHE A 201 -10.87 -0.18 -7.42
C PHE A 201 -12.36 0.18 -7.41
N THR A 202 -13.18 -0.53 -6.64
CA THR A 202 -14.60 -0.18 -6.45
C THR A 202 -14.77 1.04 -5.54
N ARG A 203 -13.72 1.46 -4.84
CA ARG A 203 -13.75 2.59 -3.89
C ARG A 203 -13.22 3.85 -4.57
N LEU A 204 -14.11 4.81 -4.83
CA LEU A 204 -13.74 6.11 -5.42
C LEU A 204 -12.54 6.77 -4.72
N TRP A 205 -12.53 6.73 -3.38
CA TRP A 205 -11.44 7.33 -2.60
C TRP A 205 -10.07 6.68 -2.87
N CYS A 206 -10.00 5.35 -2.93
CA CYS A 206 -8.76 4.62 -3.20
C CYS A 206 -8.25 4.89 -4.62
N VAL A 207 -9.15 5.03 -5.60
CA VAL A 207 -8.80 5.38 -6.98
C VAL A 207 -8.35 6.84 -7.09
N PHE A 208 -9.00 7.74 -6.35
CA PHE A 208 -8.60 9.14 -6.25
C PHE A 208 -7.18 9.29 -5.69
N GLU A 209 -6.87 8.60 -4.59
CA GLU A 209 -5.52 8.62 -4.00
C GLU A 209 -4.46 8.18 -5.02
N LEU A 210 -4.75 7.09 -5.74
CA LEU A 210 -3.87 6.56 -6.78
C LEU A 210 -3.70 7.55 -7.94
N ALA A 211 -4.78 8.17 -8.38
CA ALA A 211 -4.76 9.16 -9.46
C ALA A 211 -3.90 10.38 -9.11
N VAL A 212 -4.07 10.93 -7.90
CA VAL A 212 -3.30 12.09 -7.41
C VAL A 212 -1.82 11.73 -7.27
N PHE A 213 -1.52 10.53 -6.76
CA PHE A 213 -0.13 10.06 -6.68
C PHE A 213 0.49 9.89 -8.07
N LEU A 214 -0.24 9.30 -9.02
CA LEU A 214 0.23 9.17 -10.40
C LEU A 214 0.39 10.54 -11.06
N GLU A 215 -0.51 11.49 -10.83
CA GLU A 215 -0.41 12.85 -11.39
C GLU A 215 0.95 13.49 -11.07
N LYS A 216 1.44 13.32 -9.83
CA LYS A 216 2.75 13.81 -9.39
C LYS A 216 3.89 13.37 -10.31
N SER A 217 3.83 12.14 -10.78
CA SER A 217 4.91 11.48 -11.52
C SER A 217 4.84 11.56 -13.04
N THR A 218 3.66 11.92 -13.56
CA THR A 218 3.32 11.57 -14.93
C THR A 218 3.80 12.61 -15.94
N ASN A 219 4.12 12.08 -17.13
CA ASN A 219 4.31 12.79 -18.39
C ASN A 219 3.06 13.64 -18.74
N SER A 220 3.25 14.72 -19.50
CA SER A 220 2.22 15.69 -19.91
C SER A 220 0.94 15.06 -20.49
N LYS A 221 1.03 13.84 -21.05
CA LYS A 221 -0.11 13.07 -21.59
C LYS A 221 -1.11 12.59 -20.52
N PHE A 222 -0.70 12.16 -19.33
CA PHE A 222 -1.67 11.82 -18.28
C PHE A 222 -2.28 13.09 -17.69
N LYS A 223 -1.46 14.15 -17.54
CA LYS A 223 -1.96 15.47 -17.14
C LYS A 223 -3.03 15.97 -18.12
N SER A 224 -2.90 15.74 -19.42
CA SER A 224 -3.96 16.11 -20.38
C SER A 224 -5.20 15.22 -20.27
N LEU A 225 -5.06 13.91 -20.04
CA LEU A 225 -6.19 13.01 -19.77
C LEU A 225 -6.95 13.42 -18.50
N LEU A 226 -6.23 13.65 -17.39
CA LEU A 226 -6.80 14.15 -16.14
C LEU A 226 -7.43 15.53 -16.32
N LYS A 227 -6.76 16.48 -16.99
CA LYS A 227 -7.32 17.80 -17.28
C LYS A 227 -8.61 17.70 -18.09
N ASN A 228 -8.67 16.80 -19.08
CA ASN A 228 -9.88 16.59 -19.87
C ASN A 228 -11.00 15.97 -19.04
N SER A 229 -10.69 14.99 -18.18
CA SER A 229 -11.67 14.45 -17.23
C SER A 229 -12.13 15.51 -16.24
N HIS A 230 -11.23 16.27 -15.62
CA HIS A 230 -11.55 17.38 -14.71
C HIS A 230 -12.34 18.49 -15.39
N ALA A 231 -12.03 18.84 -16.64
CA ALA A 231 -12.78 19.83 -17.41
C ALA A 231 -14.19 19.35 -17.71
N LYS A 232 -14.36 18.07 -18.10
CA LYS A 232 -15.67 17.43 -18.25
C LYS A 232 -16.43 17.38 -16.93
N MET A 233 -15.75 17.07 -15.81
CA MET A 233 -16.35 17.09 -14.48
C MET A 233 -16.81 18.50 -14.12
N ARG A 234 -15.97 19.53 -14.33
CA ARG A 234 -16.32 20.94 -14.12
C ARG A 234 -17.52 21.37 -14.98
N GLN A 235 -17.51 21.04 -16.28
CA GLN A 235 -18.61 21.38 -17.18
C GLN A 235 -19.91 20.69 -16.77
N ALA A 236 -19.85 19.43 -16.34
CA ALA A 236 -21.03 18.69 -15.91
C ALA A 236 -21.55 19.16 -14.53
N SER A 237 -20.67 19.53 -13.60
CA SER A 237 -21.04 20.15 -12.31
C SER A 237 -21.63 21.54 -12.50
N VAL A 238 -21.05 22.37 -13.37
CA VAL A 238 -21.58 23.70 -13.73
C VAL A 238 -22.92 23.56 -14.46
N GLY A 239 -23.06 22.58 -15.37
CA GLY A 239 -24.33 22.27 -16.03
C GLY A 239 -25.42 21.87 -15.04
N ALA A 240 -25.13 20.92 -14.14
CA ALA A 240 -26.06 20.53 -13.08
C ALA A 240 -26.40 21.68 -12.12
N MET A 241 -25.44 22.54 -11.81
CA MET A 241 -25.65 23.73 -10.98
C MET A 241 -26.48 24.80 -11.70
N LEU A 242 -26.30 24.99 -13.01
CA LEU A 242 -27.11 25.88 -13.84
C LEU A 242 -28.52 25.34 -14.07
N ASP A 243 -28.70 24.02 -14.12
CA ASP A 243 -30.01 23.37 -14.20
C ASP A 243 -30.75 23.43 -12.85
N LEU A 244 -30.06 23.23 -11.73
CA LEU A 244 -30.59 23.50 -10.40
C LEU A 244 -30.93 24.98 -10.23
N ARG A 245 -30.10 25.88 -10.77
CA ARG A 245 -30.37 27.33 -10.77
C ARG A 245 -31.56 27.65 -11.66
N ARG A 246 -31.67 27.11 -12.88
CA ARG A 246 -32.84 27.27 -13.77
C ARG A 246 -34.14 26.77 -13.15
N ASN A 247 -34.10 25.64 -12.44
CA ASN A 247 -35.25 25.10 -11.73
C ASN A 247 -35.58 25.91 -10.47
N ALA A 248 -34.59 26.56 -9.85
CA ALA A 248 -34.78 27.48 -8.73
C ALA A 248 -35.16 28.91 -9.17
N SER A 249 -34.86 29.30 -10.40
CA SER A 249 -35.04 30.65 -10.95
C SER A 249 -36.08 30.70 -12.07
N ALA A 250 -37.16 29.91 -11.95
CA ALA A 250 -38.46 30.22 -12.56
C ALA A 250 -39.10 31.51 -11.97
N THR A 251 -38.29 32.41 -11.43
CA THR A 251 -38.64 33.78 -11.06
C THR A 251 -37.39 34.64 -11.25
N GLU A 252 -37.47 35.49 -12.27
CA GLU A 252 -36.69 36.71 -12.55
C GLU A 252 -35.24 36.68 -13.08
N ILE A 253 -35.16 37.12 -14.35
CA ILE A 253 -34.38 38.24 -14.96
C ILE A 253 -32.85 38.15 -15.11
N ASN A 254 -32.48 38.40 -16.38
CA ASN A 254 -31.22 38.74 -17.07
C ASN A 254 -30.09 39.43 -16.29
N ASP A 255 -28.84 39.03 -16.58
CA ASP A 255 -27.87 39.79 -17.41
C ASP A 255 -26.51 39.05 -17.52
N GLU A 256 -25.82 39.25 -18.64
CA GLU A 256 -24.68 38.47 -19.15
C GLU A 256 -23.42 39.37 -19.24
N GLU A 257 -22.26 38.93 -18.73
CA GLU A 257 -20.98 39.58 -18.99
C GLU A 257 -19.82 38.56 -19.06
N THR A 258 -18.96 38.73 -20.07
CA THR A 258 -17.92 37.79 -20.54
C THR A 258 -16.53 38.14 -20.00
N MET A 259 -15.67 37.12 -19.78
CA MET A 259 -14.25 37.30 -19.44
C MET A 259 -13.32 36.45 -20.33
N PRO A 260 -12.09 36.93 -20.67
CA PRO A 260 -11.24 36.29 -21.67
C PRO A 260 -10.21 35.30 -21.09
N ALA A 261 -9.85 34.33 -21.93
CA ALA A 261 -8.89 33.26 -21.63
C ALA A 261 -7.43 33.71 -21.79
N ARG A 262 -6.56 33.25 -20.88
CA ARG A 262 -5.11 33.48 -20.91
C ARG A 262 -4.39 32.18 -21.23
N THR A 263 -3.64 32.17 -22.35
CA THR A 263 -2.78 31.07 -22.79
C THR A 263 -1.38 31.24 -22.22
N VAL A 264 -0.85 30.19 -21.58
CA VAL A 264 0.54 30.10 -21.14
C VAL A 264 1.22 28.98 -21.92
N VAL A 265 2.29 29.34 -22.61
CA VAL A 265 3.17 28.48 -23.40
C VAL A 265 4.27 27.93 -22.49
N GLU A 266 4.41 26.61 -22.41
CA GLU A 266 5.50 25.92 -21.70
C GLU A 266 6.39 25.15 -22.69
N THR A 267 7.64 25.57 -22.81
CA THR A 267 8.74 24.86 -23.46
C THR A 267 9.64 24.21 -22.40
N SER A 268 9.36 22.94 -22.05
CA SER A 268 10.21 22.16 -21.12
C SER A 268 10.30 20.66 -21.48
N ALA A 269 10.33 20.34 -22.77
CA ALA A 269 10.25 18.95 -23.25
C ALA A 269 11.54 18.13 -23.13
N GLN A 270 12.70 18.73 -22.81
CA GLN A 270 13.99 18.01 -22.89
C GLN A 270 14.55 17.53 -21.53
N ARG A 271 14.01 18.00 -20.39
CA ARG A 271 14.50 17.61 -19.05
C ARG A 271 13.79 16.39 -18.45
N THR A 272 12.71 15.92 -19.08
CA THR A 272 11.76 14.96 -18.51
C THR A 272 11.99 13.49 -18.89
N ARG A 273 12.98 13.15 -19.72
CA ARG A 273 13.18 11.74 -20.13
C ARG A 273 13.93 10.86 -19.14
N ASN A 274 14.72 11.45 -18.24
CA ASN A 274 15.53 10.67 -17.28
C ASN A 274 14.90 10.57 -15.88
N GLU A 275 13.78 11.26 -15.61
CA GLU A 275 13.09 11.24 -14.31
C GLU A 275 11.85 10.31 -14.28
N ILE A 276 11.51 9.66 -15.40
CA ILE A 276 10.30 8.82 -15.51
C ILE A 276 10.46 7.44 -14.86
N HIS A 277 11.66 7.08 -14.40
CA HIS A 277 11.96 5.70 -14.00
C HIS A 277 11.66 5.31 -12.54
N ASP A 278 11.57 6.23 -11.58
CA ASP A 278 11.55 5.85 -10.16
C ASP A 278 10.28 6.28 -9.41
N MET A 279 9.13 5.91 -9.95
CA MET A 279 7.94 5.91 -9.12
C MET A 279 7.91 4.68 -8.24
N ASN A 280 8.10 4.89 -6.94
CA ASN A 280 7.91 3.90 -5.90
C ASN A 280 6.41 3.67 -5.62
N LEU A 281 5.64 3.35 -6.67
CA LEU A 281 4.28 2.81 -6.51
C LEU A 281 4.40 1.30 -6.30
N MET A 282 4.04 0.86 -5.12
CA MET A 282 4.09 -0.53 -4.74
C MET A 282 2.69 -1.08 -4.48
N ILE A 283 2.34 -2.15 -5.18
CA ILE A 283 1.05 -2.82 -5.03
C ILE A 283 1.26 -4.19 -4.42
N ILE A 284 0.66 -4.42 -3.26
CA ILE A 284 0.82 -5.65 -2.48
C ILE A 284 -0.55 -6.31 -2.31
N PRO A 285 -0.71 -7.56 -2.77
CA PRO A 285 -1.97 -8.26 -2.64
C PRO A 285 -2.23 -8.71 -1.20
N VAL A 286 -3.40 -8.35 -0.66
CA VAL A 286 -3.82 -8.73 0.70
C VAL A 286 -4.25 -10.19 0.83
N GLN A 287 -4.48 -10.88 -0.28
CA GLN A 287 -4.91 -12.28 -0.30
C GLN A 287 -3.79 -13.30 0.00
N MET A 288 -2.59 -12.83 0.31
CA MET A 288 -1.53 -13.68 0.85
C MET A 288 -1.93 -14.11 2.27
N GLY A 289 -2.61 -15.25 2.37
CA GLY A 289 -3.08 -15.78 3.65
C GLY A 289 -1.92 -16.13 4.59
N VAL A 290 -2.15 -15.99 5.90
CA VAL A 290 -1.20 -16.39 6.95
C VAL A 290 -0.76 -17.86 6.79
N PHE A 291 -1.67 -18.72 6.34
CA PHE A 291 -1.37 -20.13 6.04
C PHE A 291 -0.34 -20.30 4.92
N SER A 292 -0.42 -19.50 3.84
CA SER A 292 0.56 -19.55 2.76
C SER A 292 1.95 -19.13 3.25
N MET A 293 1.99 -18.16 4.16
CA MET A 293 3.25 -17.71 4.78
C MET A 293 3.83 -18.76 5.72
N ALA A 294 3.00 -19.37 6.58
CA ALA A 294 3.44 -20.43 7.47
C ALA A 294 3.94 -21.66 6.69
N ALA A 295 3.19 -22.10 5.67
CA ALA A 295 3.58 -23.20 4.80
C ALA A 295 4.91 -22.91 4.06
N LEU A 296 5.14 -21.66 3.66
CA LEU A 296 6.38 -21.24 3.04
C LEU A 296 7.56 -21.34 4.01
N VAL A 297 7.43 -20.79 5.22
CA VAL A 297 8.47 -20.82 6.24
C VAL A 297 8.81 -22.27 6.60
N VAL A 298 7.80 -23.08 6.92
CA VAL A 298 7.99 -24.50 7.26
C VAL A 298 8.61 -25.27 6.10
N GLY A 299 8.10 -25.10 4.88
CA GLY A 299 8.63 -25.77 3.70
C GLY A 299 10.07 -25.37 3.36
N TYR A 300 10.41 -24.09 3.52
CA TYR A 300 11.77 -23.58 3.32
C TYR A 300 12.76 -24.24 4.29
N PHE A 301 12.47 -24.25 5.59
CA PHE A 301 13.38 -24.83 6.58
C PHE A 301 13.49 -26.34 6.47
N ALA A 302 12.38 -27.04 6.18
CA ALA A 302 12.43 -28.48 5.93
C ALA A 302 13.36 -28.80 4.74
N ALA A 303 13.25 -28.07 3.63
CA ALA A 303 14.07 -28.29 2.44
C ALA A 303 15.56 -27.94 2.64
N VAL A 304 15.86 -26.85 3.36
CA VAL A 304 17.26 -26.48 3.68
C VAL A 304 17.91 -27.53 4.57
N CYS A 305 17.21 -28.02 5.59
CA CYS A 305 17.77 -29.01 6.52
C CYS A 305 18.01 -30.35 5.82
N ASP A 306 17.07 -30.80 5.00
CA ASP A 306 17.21 -32.01 4.20
C ASP A 306 18.42 -31.92 3.24
N GLY A 307 18.58 -30.77 2.57
CA GLY A 307 19.71 -30.53 1.68
C GLY A 307 21.08 -30.51 2.35
N VAL A 308 21.18 -29.90 3.53
CA VAL A 308 22.44 -29.82 4.28
C VAL A 308 22.86 -31.21 4.80
N VAL A 309 21.90 -31.99 5.33
CA VAL A 309 22.15 -33.36 5.79
C VAL A 309 22.64 -34.22 4.62
N HIS A 310 21.99 -34.14 3.46
CA HIS A 310 22.39 -34.89 2.28
C HIS A 310 23.74 -34.46 1.68
N LEU A 311 24.08 -33.17 1.70
CA LEU A 311 25.36 -32.66 1.20
C LEU A 311 26.55 -33.18 2.01
N LEU A 312 26.36 -33.42 3.31
CA LEU A 312 27.44 -33.78 4.25
C LEU A 312 27.57 -35.28 4.51
N ALA A 313 26.62 -36.09 4.04
CA ALA A 313 26.65 -37.55 4.17
C ALA A 313 27.65 -38.25 3.21
N ASP A 314 28.47 -37.49 2.47
CA ASP A 314 29.71 -37.92 1.81
C ASP A 314 29.67 -39.22 0.97
N GLN A 315 28.52 -39.51 0.35
CA GLN A 315 28.40 -40.47 -0.73
C GLN A 315 28.00 -39.69 -1.99
N LEU A 316 28.73 -39.91 -3.09
CA LEU A 316 28.46 -39.38 -4.44
C LEU A 316 26.98 -39.50 -4.80
N VAL A 317 26.17 -38.47 -4.57
CA VAL A 317 24.80 -38.41 -5.06
C VAL A 317 24.51 -37.04 -5.66
N GLU A 318 25.01 -36.85 -6.88
CA GLU A 318 24.61 -35.75 -7.77
C GLU A 318 23.08 -35.56 -7.93
N PRO A 319 22.19 -36.58 -7.82
CA PRO A 319 20.75 -36.34 -7.90
C PRO A 319 20.07 -35.84 -6.60
N LEU A 320 20.66 -36.01 -5.41
CA LEU A 320 20.01 -35.63 -4.13
C LEU A 320 20.26 -34.17 -3.75
N SER A 321 21.45 -33.63 -4.04
CA SER A 321 21.70 -32.19 -3.93
C SER A 321 20.83 -31.39 -4.90
N ALA A 322 20.60 -31.94 -6.10
CA ALA A 322 19.61 -31.42 -7.06
C ALA A 322 18.18 -31.50 -6.52
N LEU A 323 17.80 -32.60 -5.84
CA LEU A 323 16.50 -32.73 -5.19
C LEU A 323 16.32 -31.71 -4.06
N ALA A 324 17.33 -31.47 -3.24
CA ALA A 324 17.26 -30.48 -2.16
C ALA A 324 17.15 -29.04 -2.68
N VAL A 325 17.94 -28.66 -3.69
CA VAL A 325 17.79 -27.39 -4.39
C VAL A 325 16.38 -27.30 -5.01
N PHE A 326 15.89 -28.38 -5.61
CA PHE A 326 14.53 -28.46 -6.15
C PHE A 326 13.45 -28.29 -5.07
N LEU A 327 13.65 -28.86 -3.88
CA LEU A 327 12.76 -28.73 -2.72
C LEU A 327 12.81 -27.32 -2.13
N ILE A 328 13.94 -26.62 -2.15
CA ILE A 328 14.05 -25.20 -1.76
C ILE A 328 13.38 -24.30 -2.82
N MET A 329 13.55 -24.64 -4.10
CA MET A 329 12.91 -23.96 -5.22
C MET A 329 11.41 -24.25 -5.32
N MET A 330 10.87 -25.30 -4.71
CA MET A 330 9.45 -25.62 -4.80
C MET A 330 8.55 -24.62 -4.02
N PRO A 331 8.80 -24.27 -2.74
CA PRO A 331 8.11 -23.19 -2.05
C PRO A 331 8.35 -21.83 -2.70
N LEU A 332 9.58 -21.56 -3.13
CA LEU A 332 9.90 -20.29 -3.82
C LEU A 332 9.15 -20.18 -5.14
N SER A 333 9.08 -21.25 -5.94
CA SER A 333 8.31 -21.29 -7.18
C SER A 333 6.80 -21.25 -6.93
N ARG A 334 6.29 -21.79 -5.82
CA ARG A 334 4.90 -21.58 -5.39
C ARG A 334 4.64 -20.12 -4.99
N LEU A 335 5.59 -19.46 -4.32
CA LEU A 335 5.50 -18.04 -3.97
C LEU A 335 5.56 -17.16 -5.21
N VAL A 336 6.51 -17.41 -6.10
CA VAL A 336 6.63 -16.70 -7.38
C VAL A 336 5.38 -16.96 -8.20
N ARG A 337 4.89 -18.21 -8.29
CA ARG A 337 3.64 -18.53 -9.01
C ARG A 337 2.44 -17.85 -8.38
N ARG A 338 2.31 -17.83 -7.05
CA ARG A 338 1.20 -17.16 -6.36
C ARG A 338 1.28 -15.65 -6.52
N TYR A 339 2.47 -15.07 -6.43
CA TYR A 339 2.71 -13.66 -6.69
C TYR A 339 2.37 -13.31 -8.15
N CYS A 340 2.82 -14.11 -9.11
CA CYS A 340 2.47 -13.97 -10.51
C CYS A 340 0.97 -14.15 -10.75
N GLN A 341 0.31 -15.10 -10.09
CA GLN A 341 -1.15 -15.27 -10.14
C GLN A 341 -1.88 -14.06 -9.57
N LEU A 342 -1.46 -13.54 -8.41
CA LEU A 342 -2.06 -12.35 -7.82
C LEU A 342 -1.83 -11.11 -8.68
N ARG A 343 -0.67 -11.02 -9.34
CA ARG A 343 -0.37 -9.98 -10.32
C ARG A 343 -1.22 -10.12 -11.58
N LEU A 344 -1.43 -11.36 -12.05
CA LEU A 344 -2.32 -11.66 -13.15
C LEU A 344 -3.78 -11.36 -12.78
N GLU A 345 -4.23 -11.70 -11.58
CA GLU A 345 -5.54 -11.37 -11.03
C GLU A 345 -5.71 -9.85 -10.91
N LEU A 346 -4.69 -9.12 -10.45
CA LEU A 346 -4.67 -7.66 -10.47
C LEU A 346 -4.83 -7.13 -11.89
N ASN A 347 -4.02 -7.59 -12.83
CA ASN A 347 -4.11 -7.16 -14.23
C ASN A 347 -5.48 -7.51 -14.84
N THR A 348 -6.01 -8.69 -14.52
CA THR A 348 -7.31 -9.18 -14.99
C THR A 348 -8.43 -8.34 -14.40
N GLN A 349 -8.39 -8.01 -13.11
CA GLN A 349 -9.36 -7.13 -12.48
C GLN A 349 -9.29 -5.72 -13.03
N ILE A 350 -8.09 -5.16 -13.24
CA ILE A 350 -7.94 -3.85 -13.87
C ILE A 350 -8.53 -3.90 -15.30
N ALA A 351 -8.30 -4.97 -16.06
CA ALA A 351 -8.81 -5.13 -17.43
C ALA A 351 -10.32 -5.38 -17.49
N GLN A 352 -10.88 -6.11 -16.53
CA GLN A 352 -12.29 -6.47 -16.44
C GLN A 352 -13.11 -5.46 -15.61
N PHE A 353 -12.46 -4.47 -15.01
CA PHE A 353 -13.14 -3.49 -14.16
C PHE A 353 -14.21 -2.78 -14.98
N THR A 354 -15.46 -2.94 -14.55
CA THR A 354 -16.57 -2.21 -15.12
C THR A 354 -17.00 -1.12 -14.16
N VAL A 355 -17.35 0.03 -14.71
CA VAL A 355 -17.79 1.18 -13.92
C VAL A 355 -18.98 0.89 -13.01
N SER A 356 -19.84 -0.05 -13.40
CA SER A 356 -20.97 -0.48 -12.58
C SER A 356 -20.55 -1.12 -11.26
N GLN A 357 -19.30 -1.55 -11.13
CA GLN A 357 -18.73 -2.06 -9.88
C GLN A 357 -18.26 -0.94 -8.94
N ALA A 358 -18.09 0.28 -9.45
CA ALA A 358 -17.64 1.42 -8.65
C ALA A 358 -18.76 1.94 -7.74
N ASP A 359 -18.41 2.20 -6.48
CA ASP A 359 -19.24 2.86 -5.47
C ASP A 359 -19.26 4.37 -5.76
N CYS A 360 -19.88 4.73 -6.88
CA CYS A 360 -19.96 6.09 -7.40
C CYS A 360 -21.42 6.52 -7.49
N ASN A 361 -21.77 7.61 -6.80
CA ASN A 361 -23.09 8.21 -6.90
C ASN A 361 -23.27 9.06 -8.17
N PHE A 362 -22.15 9.49 -8.77
CA PHE A 362 -22.13 10.43 -9.87
C PHE A 362 -21.48 9.83 -11.13
N PRO A 363 -22.08 9.98 -12.32
CA PRO A 363 -21.49 9.52 -13.60
C PRO A 363 -20.09 10.08 -13.87
N GLN A 364 -19.77 11.27 -13.35
CA GLN A 364 -18.49 11.93 -13.46
C GLN A 364 -17.36 11.14 -12.76
N ASP A 365 -17.65 10.62 -11.57
CA ASP A 365 -16.70 9.83 -10.78
C ASP A 365 -16.36 8.52 -11.50
N CYS A 366 -17.35 7.93 -12.16
CA CYS A 366 -17.19 6.75 -12.99
C CYS A 366 -16.22 6.97 -14.16
N GLU A 367 -16.35 8.09 -14.87
CA GLU A 367 -15.44 8.45 -15.97
C GLU A 367 -14.03 8.77 -15.47
N PHE A 368 -13.91 9.36 -14.29
CA PHE A 368 -12.62 9.56 -13.63
C PHE A 368 -11.94 8.22 -13.31
N ILE A 369 -12.65 7.28 -12.68
CA ILE A 369 -12.12 5.95 -12.38
C ILE A 369 -11.69 5.22 -13.65
N LYS A 370 -12.51 5.26 -14.72
CA LYS A 370 -12.14 4.73 -16.04
C LYS A 370 -10.81 5.28 -16.53
N ALA A 371 -10.65 6.61 -16.52
CA ALA A 371 -9.45 7.26 -17.01
C ALA A 371 -8.19 6.81 -16.25
N VAL A 372 -8.29 6.65 -14.92
CA VAL A 372 -7.19 6.19 -14.07
C VAL A 372 -6.84 4.73 -14.39
N ILE A 373 -7.84 3.86 -14.51
CA ILE A 373 -7.66 2.44 -14.83
C ILE A 373 -7.08 2.26 -16.24
N THR A 374 -7.61 2.97 -17.24
CA THR A 374 -7.07 2.97 -18.60
C THR A 374 -5.61 3.41 -18.61
N TYR A 375 -5.25 4.41 -17.81
CA TYR A 375 -3.86 4.83 -17.68
C TYR A 375 -2.96 3.75 -17.04
N LEU A 376 -3.44 3.06 -16.01
CA LEU A 376 -2.72 1.94 -15.39
C LEU A 376 -2.48 0.79 -16.38
N LEU A 377 -3.48 0.45 -17.19
CA LEU A 377 -3.36 -0.54 -18.27
C LEU A 377 -2.34 -0.09 -19.33
N TYR A 378 -2.41 1.17 -19.76
CA TYR A 378 -1.47 1.72 -20.73
C TYR A 378 -0.01 1.66 -20.24
N ARG A 379 0.22 1.87 -18.94
CA ARG A 379 1.56 1.84 -18.35
C ARG A 379 2.12 0.42 -18.19
N ASN A 380 1.27 -0.60 -18.09
CA ASN A 380 1.66 -2.00 -17.95
C ASN A 380 1.11 -2.83 -19.12
N PRO A 381 1.67 -2.71 -20.35
CA PRO A 381 1.17 -3.44 -21.52
C PRO A 381 1.53 -4.94 -21.53
N GLN A 382 1.91 -5.54 -20.39
CA GLN A 382 2.46 -6.90 -20.30
C GLN A 382 1.44 -7.97 -19.96
#